data_AF-A0A3D1DDJ4-F1
#
_entry.id   AF-A0A3D1DDJ4-F1
#
_cell.length_a   1.000
_cell.length_b   1.000
_cell.length_c   1.000
_cell.angle_alpha   90.00
_cell.angle_beta   90.00
_cell.angle_gamma   90.00
#
_symmetry.space_group_name_H-M   'P 1'
#
loop_
_entity.id
_entity.type
_entity.pdbx_description
1 polymer ?
#
loop_
_entity_poly.entity_id
_entity_poly.type
_entity_poly.pdbx_seq_one_letter_code
_entity_poly.pdbx_strand_id
1 'polypeptide(L)'
;MPAASARFFSGSATIGIPFHFLSTNCTPENRTEFMKRWLVGLLLVGWLVSPAEARKPNILFIFTDDQAPWALGASGNPLAKTPHMDRIAREGAYLPNAYTVTPVCSPSRAALMTSRYGTEVGITDWIHPRREAKLGLDPKFPVWPRELKKAGYRTALVGKWHLGRQDNQHPTRYGFDHFMGHRQGGWSPVNPTLEKDGTNRKFEGLTADVLADEALAYVRANRSHPFLLCWHTRAPHARWLPVAEEDMAPYKGVDVPIPNPDYPKLDVPRVKRMTREYLA
;
A
#
# COMPACT_ATOMS: atom_id res chain seq x y z
N MET A 1 42.67 7.05 -13.28
CA MET A 1 42.33 7.64 -14.59
C MET A 1 40.85 7.96 -14.61
N PRO A 2 40.45 9.12 -15.14
CA PRO A 2 39.35 9.90 -14.56
C PRO A 2 37.95 9.61 -15.11
N ALA A 3 37.00 10.03 -14.28
CA ALA A 3 35.56 10.17 -14.43
C ALA A 3 34.99 10.30 -15.86
N ALA A 4 34.00 9.46 -16.15
CA ALA A 4 33.04 9.69 -17.23
C ALA A 4 31.82 10.44 -16.66
N SER A 5 31.74 11.73 -16.98
CA SER A 5 30.60 12.60 -16.71
C SER A 5 29.40 12.19 -17.57
N ALA A 6 28.29 11.82 -16.95
CA ALA A 6 27.00 11.68 -17.63
C ALA A 6 26.47 13.09 -17.96
N ARG A 7 26.41 13.40 -19.26
CA ARG A 7 25.80 14.64 -19.78
C ARG A 7 24.28 14.55 -19.66
N PHE A 8 23.70 15.54 -18.98
CA PHE A 8 22.27 15.82 -18.99
C PHE A 8 21.82 16.20 -20.41
N PHE A 9 20.89 15.43 -20.99
CA PHE A 9 20.11 15.87 -22.15
C PHE A 9 18.91 16.67 -21.64
N SER A 10 19.03 18.01 -21.60
CA SER A 10 17.88 18.90 -21.54
C SER A 10 17.43 19.23 -22.96
N GLY A 11 16.51 18.43 -23.50
CA GLY A 11 15.83 18.74 -24.76
C GLY A 11 14.79 19.84 -24.53
N SER A 12 15.20 21.11 -24.63
CA SER A 12 14.26 22.23 -24.81
C SER A 12 13.92 22.30 -26.29
N ALA A 13 12.70 21.91 -26.65
CA ALA A 13 12.15 22.18 -27.97
C ALA A 13 11.73 23.66 -28.04
N THR A 14 12.67 24.53 -28.43
CA THR A 14 12.33 25.90 -28.85
C THR A 14 11.62 25.85 -30.20
N ILE A 15 10.31 26.07 -30.19
CA ILE A 15 9.54 26.40 -31.41
C ILE A 15 9.92 27.84 -31.76
N GLY A 16 10.84 28.01 -32.70
CA GLY A 16 11.17 29.30 -33.27
C GLY A 16 10.03 29.77 -34.18
N ILE A 17 9.29 30.79 -33.76
CA ILE A 17 8.37 31.52 -34.65
C ILE A 17 9.21 32.55 -35.41
N PRO A 18 9.27 32.51 -36.76
CA PRO A 18 9.98 33.52 -37.52
C PRO A 18 9.19 34.83 -37.47
N PHE A 19 9.76 35.86 -36.83
CA PHE A 19 9.25 37.23 -36.94
C PHE A 19 9.63 37.79 -38.31
N HIS A 20 8.75 37.63 -39.30
CA HIS A 20 8.78 38.43 -40.53
C HIS A 20 8.11 39.77 -40.24
N PHE A 21 8.92 40.84 -40.22
CA PHE A 21 8.43 42.22 -40.18
C PHE A 21 7.84 42.57 -41.56
N LEU A 22 6.55 42.32 -41.74
CA LEU A 22 5.79 42.86 -42.87
C LEU A 22 5.40 44.31 -42.55
N SER A 23 6.11 45.25 -43.16
CA SER A 23 5.68 46.64 -43.26
C SER A 23 4.38 46.70 -44.07
N THR A 24 3.27 47.00 -43.41
CA THR A 24 2.01 47.32 -44.08
C THR A 24 1.50 48.66 -43.59
N ASN A 25 1.34 49.58 -44.54
CA ASN A 25 0.71 50.88 -44.34
C ASN A 25 -0.73 50.67 -43.84
N CYS A 26 -0.97 50.96 -42.56
CA CYS A 26 -2.25 50.71 -41.90
C CYS A 26 -2.99 52.03 -41.70
N THR A 27 -4.02 52.28 -42.53
CA THR A 27 -4.96 53.39 -42.36
C THR A 27 -5.90 53.14 -41.16
N PRO A 28 -6.48 54.20 -40.54
CA PRO A 28 -7.21 54.10 -39.27
C PRO A 28 -8.44 53.17 -39.28
N GLU A 29 -9.06 52.93 -40.44
CA GLU A 29 -10.29 52.13 -40.59
C GLU A 29 -10.10 50.61 -40.42
N ASN A 30 -8.85 50.10 -40.45
CA ASN A 30 -8.59 48.65 -40.38
C ASN A 30 -8.06 48.16 -39.01
N ARG A 31 -7.85 49.05 -38.03
CA ARG A 31 -7.28 48.66 -36.72
C ARG A 31 -8.23 47.87 -35.84
N THR A 32 -9.52 48.12 -35.93
CA THR A 32 -10.57 47.44 -35.14
C THR A 32 -10.81 46.00 -35.61
N GLU A 33 -10.78 45.75 -36.92
CA GLU A 33 -10.95 44.39 -37.47
C GLU A 33 -9.69 43.52 -37.32
N PHE A 34 -8.49 44.13 -37.39
CA PHE A 34 -7.25 43.40 -37.12
C PHE A 34 -7.19 42.94 -35.65
N MET A 35 -7.46 43.82 -34.68
CA MET A 35 -7.45 43.44 -33.25
C MET A 35 -8.51 42.38 -32.90
N LYS A 36 -9.71 42.41 -33.51
CA LYS A 36 -10.75 41.38 -33.30
C LYS A 36 -10.32 40.01 -33.82
N ARG A 37 -9.65 39.93 -34.97
CA ARG A 37 -9.16 38.66 -35.55
C ARG A 37 -8.08 37.99 -34.71
N TRP A 38 -7.19 38.77 -34.08
CA TRP A 38 -6.17 38.24 -33.18
C TRP A 38 -6.74 37.80 -31.82
N LEU A 39 -7.73 38.51 -31.28
CA LEU A 39 -8.45 38.12 -30.06
C LEU A 39 -9.26 36.82 -30.24
N VAL A 40 -9.92 36.64 -31.38
CA VAL A 40 -10.64 35.39 -31.71
C VAL A 40 -9.66 34.23 -31.92
N GLY A 41 -8.50 34.46 -32.56
CA GLY A 41 -7.46 33.45 -32.73
C GLY A 41 -6.83 32.98 -31.41
N LEU A 42 -6.55 33.90 -30.48
CA LEU A 42 -6.00 33.57 -29.15
C LEU A 42 -7.03 32.86 -28.24
N LEU A 43 -8.31 33.21 -28.35
CA LEU A 43 -9.39 32.51 -27.64
C LEU A 43 -9.61 31.07 -28.18
N LEU A 44 -9.40 30.83 -29.48
CA LEU A 44 -9.51 29.50 -30.09
C LEU A 44 -8.32 28.59 -29.75
N VAL A 45 -7.10 29.13 -29.62
CA VAL A 45 -5.92 28.34 -29.20
C VAL A 45 -5.99 27.95 -27.71
N GLY A 46 -6.56 28.81 -26.86
CA GLY A 46 -6.82 28.49 -25.44
C GLY A 46 -7.86 27.38 -25.23
N TRP A 47 -8.73 27.12 -26.22
CA TRP A 47 -9.76 26.08 -26.16
C TRP A 47 -9.28 24.70 -26.61
N LEU A 48 -8.17 24.62 -27.34
CA LEU A 48 -7.60 23.35 -27.83
C LEU A 48 -6.62 22.69 -26.87
N VAL A 49 -6.17 23.40 -25.84
CA VAL A 49 -5.37 22.82 -24.76
C VAL A 49 -6.34 22.35 -23.66
N SER A 50 -7.05 21.26 -23.92
CA SER A 50 -7.66 20.50 -22.83
C SER A 50 -6.53 20.15 -21.85
N PRO A 51 -6.62 20.51 -20.56
CA PRO A 51 -5.68 19.98 -19.59
C PRO A 51 -5.74 18.46 -19.72
N ALA A 52 -4.61 17.80 -19.94
CA ALA A 52 -4.55 16.36 -19.89
C ALA A 52 -5.17 15.96 -18.55
N GLU A 53 -6.34 15.31 -18.57
CA GLU A 53 -7.04 14.92 -17.36
C GLU A 53 -6.04 14.13 -16.52
N ALA A 54 -5.62 14.72 -15.40
CA ALA A 54 -4.60 14.13 -14.56
C ALA A 54 -5.17 12.81 -14.07
N ARG A 55 -4.71 11.70 -14.67
CA ARG A 55 -5.23 10.37 -14.37
C ARG A 55 -5.08 10.13 -12.88
N LYS A 56 -6.20 9.84 -12.22
CA LYS A 56 -6.23 9.44 -10.81
C LYS A 56 -5.24 8.29 -10.61
N PRO A 57 -4.30 8.37 -9.65
CA PRO A 57 -3.32 7.32 -9.44
C PRO A 57 -3.99 6.08 -8.86
N ASN A 58 -3.44 4.90 -9.17
CA ASN A 58 -3.78 3.68 -8.45
C ASN A 58 -3.09 3.65 -7.09
N ILE A 59 -3.74 3.08 -6.09
CA ILE A 59 -3.20 2.96 -4.73
C ILE A 59 -3.12 1.49 -4.36
N LEU A 60 -1.89 1.00 -4.17
CA LEU A 60 -1.61 -0.29 -3.55
C LEU A 60 -1.09 -0.04 -2.14
N PHE A 61 -1.89 -0.42 -1.15
CA PHE A 61 -1.55 -0.31 0.27
C PHE A 61 -1.16 -1.69 0.80
N ILE A 62 0.14 -1.93 0.96
CA ILE A 62 0.68 -3.19 1.49
C ILE A 62 0.83 -3.06 3.00
N PHE A 63 0.26 -3.99 3.77
CA PHE A 63 0.29 -3.95 5.22
C PHE A 63 0.54 -5.34 5.80
N THR A 64 1.69 -5.51 6.44
CA THR A 64 2.08 -6.76 7.09
C THR A 64 1.59 -6.81 8.54
N ASP A 65 1.65 -7.98 9.17
CA ASP A 65 1.16 -8.20 10.52
C ASP A 65 2.32 -8.68 11.40
N ASP A 66 2.64 -7.92 12.45
CA ASP A 66 3.79 -8.11 13.35
C ASP A 66 5.18 -7.97 12.71
N GLN A 67 5.30 -7.27 11.58
CA GLN A 67 6.61 -6.91 11.04
C GLN A 67 7.27 -5.81 11.88
N ALA A 68 8.47 -6.10 12.34
CA ALA A 68 9.27 -5.21 13.14
C ALA A 68 10.09 -4.30 12.22
N PRO A 69 10.39 -3.07 12.66
CA PRO A 69 11.15 -2.12 11.85
C PRO A 69 12.56 -2.62 11.48
N TRP A 70 13.16 -3.47 12.33
CA TRP A 70 14.47 -4.09 12.08
C TRP A 70 14.43 -5.25 11.09
N ALA A 71 13.23 -5.72 10.70
CA ALA A 71 13.02 -6.82 9.77
C ALA A 71 12.97 -6.33 8.31
N LEU A 72 13.72 -5.29 7.99
CA LEU A 72 13.78 -4.64 6.70
C LEU A 72 15.24 -4.35 6.36
N GLY A 73 15.71 -4.75 5.18
CA GLY A 73 17.09 -4.49 4.74
C GLY A 73 17.41 -2.99 4.73
N ALA A 74 16.47 -2.16 4.29
CA ALA A 74 16.58 -0.69 4.34
C ALA A 74 16.73 -0.10 5.75
N SER A 75 16.44 -0.87 6.82
CA SER A 75 16.75 -0.45 8.21
C SER A 75 18.22 -0.59 8.59
N GLY A 76 19.05 -1.16 7.70
CA GLY A 76 20.46 -1.45 7.94
C GLY A 76 20.74 -2.83 8.55
N ASN A 77 19.71 -3.64 8.80
CA ASN A 77 19.89 -5.01 9.29
C ASN A 77 20.37 -5.95 8.16
N PRO A 78 21.62 -6.48 8.22
CA PRO A 78 22.15 -7.33 7.16
C PRO A 78 21.48 -8.71 7.07
N LEU A 79 20.76 -9.12 8.12
CA LEU A 79 20.03 -10.39 8.14
C LEU A 79 18.68 -10.28 7.42
N ALA A 80 18.05 -9.10 7.36
CA ALA A 80 16.78 -8.95 6.69
C ALA A 80 16.95 -8.97 5.16
N LYS A 81 16.54 -10.07 4.51
CA LYS A 81 16.62 -10.22 3.05
C LYS A 81 15.33 -9.78 2.38
N THR A 82 15.18 -8.47 2.16
CA THR A 82 13.93 -7.87 1.63
C THR A 82 14.13 -7.06 0.35
N PRO A 83 14.74 -7.62 -0.71
CA PRO A 83 15.18 -6.83 -1.88
C PRO A 83 14.06 -6.03 -2.56
N HIS A 84 12.83 -6.55 -2.57
CA HIS A 84 11.67 -5.85 -3.15
C HIS A 84 11.18 -4.69 -2.27
N MET A 85 11.14 -4.86 -0.95
CA MET A 85 10.79 -3.77 -0.04
C MET A 85 11.90 -2.70 -0.01
N ASP A 86 13.16 -3.13 -0.06
CA ASP A 86 14.32 -2.24 -0.12
C ASP A 86 14.31 -1.39 -1.40
N ARG A 87 13.80 -1.95 -2.51
CA ARG A 87 13.58 -1.19 -3.74
C ARG A 87 12.51 -0.11 -3.55
N ILE A 88 11.38 -0.44 -2.92
CA ILE A 88 10.33 0.56 -2.62
C ILE A 88 10.88 1.68 -1.74
N ALA A 89 11.67 1.35 -0.71
CA ALA A 89 12.29 2.34 0.17
C ALA A 89 13.27 3.25 -0.58
N ARG A 90 14.07 2.70 -1.51
CA ARG A 90 15.08 3.44 -2.29
C ARG A 90 14.48 4.30 -3.40
N GLU A 91 13.40 3.85 -4.04
CA GLU A 91 12.73 4.56 -5.15
C GLU A 91 11.64 5.51 -4.66
N GLY A 92 11.23 5.40 -3.39
CA GLY A 92 10.20 6.21 -2.76
C GLY A 92 10.71 6.99 -1.56
N ALA A 93 9.90 6.99 -0.50
CA ALA A 93 10.23 7.62 0.77
C ALA A 93 10.31 6.56 1.89
N TYR A 94 11.29 6.71 2.78
CA TYR A 94 11.45 5.87 3.96
C TYR A 94 11.33 6.72 5.23
N LEU A 95 10.43 6.30 6.13
CA LEU A 95 10.13 6.99 7.38
C LEU A 95 10.59 6.12 8.57
N PRO A 96 11.84 6.24 9.04
CA PRO A 96 12.36 5.40 10.12
C PRO A 96 11.71 5.69 11.48
N ASN A 97 11.09 6.86 11.63
CA ASN A 97 10.42 7.31 12.84
C ASN A 97 8.88 7.31 12.68
N ALA A 98 8.35 6.20 12.15
CA ALA A 98 6.90 5.97 12.04
C ALA A 98 6.46 5.02 13.16
N TYR A 99 5.46 5.43 13.96
CA TYR A 99 5.05 4.70 15.16
C TYR A 99 3.60 4.25 15.08
N THR A 100 3.36 3.00 15.41
CA THR A 100 2.01 2.49 15.65
C THR A 100 1.51 3.00 16.99
N VAL A 101 0.39 3.73 16.98
CA VAL A 101 -0.24 4.33 18.17
C VAL A 101 -0.50 3.32 19.29
N THR A 102 -0.92 2.11 18.93
CA THR A 102 -1.09 1.00 19.87
C THR A 102 -0.58 -0.26 19.18
N PRO A 103 0.56 -0.85 19.62
CA PRO A 103 1.21 -1.97 18.93
C PRO A 103 0.48 -3.31 19.18
N VAL A 104 -0.83 -3.32 18.91
CA VAL A 104 -1.73 -4.47 18.96
C VAL A 104 -2.60 -4.42 17.70
N CYS A 105 -2.86 -5.58 17.09
CA CYS A 105 -3.40 -5.67 15.74
C CYS A 105 -4.74 -4.93 15.51
N SER A 106 -5.77 -5.17 16.33
CA SER A 106 -7.08 -4.52 16.16
C SER A 106 -7.06 -2.99 16.38
N PRO A 107 -6.49 -2.44 17.46
CA PRO A 107 -6.43 -0.98 17.63
C PRO A 107 -5.54 -0.31 16.57
N SER A 108 -4.45 -0.95 16.13
CA SER A 108 -3.61 -0.46 15.02
C SER A 108 -4.41 -0.36 13.72
N ARG A 109 -5.16 -1.40 13.36
CA ARG A 109 -6.03 -1.42 12.17
C ARG A 109 -7.18 -0.40 12.29
N ALA A 110 -7.72 -0.23 13.49
CA ALA A 110 -8.78 0.74 13.73
C ALA A 110 -8.26 2.17 13.50
N ALA A 111 -7.07 2.47 14.02
CA ALA A 111 -6.40 3.75 13.79
C ALA A 111 -6.05 3.97 12.33
N LEU A 112 -5.53 2.96 11.64
CA LEU A 112 -5.26 3.02 10.20
C LEU A 112 -6.52 3.35 9.40
N MET A 113 -7.66 2.72 9.71
CA MET A 113 -8.89 2.92 8.93
C MET A 113 -9.54 4.27 9.23
N THR A 114 -9.55 4.71 10.48
CA THR A 114 -10.35 5.85 10.95
C THR A 114 -9.55 7.13 11.19
N SER A 115 -8.22 7.06 11.20
CA SER A 115 -7.33 8.14 11.67
C SER A 115 -7.62 8.58 13.11
N ARG A 116 -8.07 7.66 13.96
CA ARG A 116 -8.40 7.90 15.38
C ARG A 116 -7.68 6.92 16.30
N TYR A 117 -7.49 7.28 17.56
CA TYR A 117 -6.98 6.34 18.56
C TYR A 117 -7.98 5.19 18.74
N GLY A 118 -7.48 3.98 19.01
CA GLY A 118 -8.34 2.81 19.28
C GLY A 118 -9.33 3.06 20.43
N THR A 119 -8.92 3.84 21.43
CA THR A 119 -9.76 4.29 22.55
C THR A 119 -10.94 5.16 22.11
N GLU A 120 -10.82 5.98 21.07
CA GLU A 120 -11.92 6.81 20.55
C GLU A 120 -13.01 5.99 19.85
N VAL A 121 -12.67 4.79 19.39
CA VAL A 121 -13.57 3.89 18.66
C VAL A 121 -13.94 2.64 19.46
N GLY A 122 -13.52 2.56 20.72
CA GLY A 122 -13.84 1.46 21.63
C GLY A 122 -13.08 0.15 21.36
N ILE A 123 -11.98 0.18 20.59
CA ILE A 123 -11.12 -0.97 20.31
C ILE A 123 -9.78 -0.73 21.00
N THR A 124 -9.62 -1.23 22.22
CA THR A 124 -8.44 -0.96 23.06
C THR A 124 -7.44 -2.12 23.13
N ASP A 125 -7.84 -3.32 22.72
CA ASP A 125 -7.00 -4.51 22.64
C ASP A 125 -7.38 -5.32 21.39
N TRP A 126 -6.70 -6.44 21.14
CA TRP A 126 -7.05 -7.36 20.07
C TRP A 126 -8.45 -7.94 20.30
N ILE A 127 -9.29 -7.91 19.26
CA ILE A 127 -10.68 -8.36 19.38
C ILE A 127 -10.71 -9.88 19.49
N HIS A 128 -10.98 -10.38 20.69
CA HIS A 128 -10.96 -11.81 20.95
C HIS A 128 -12.22 -12.48 20.36
N PRO A 129 -12.11 -13.41 19.39
CA PRO A 129 -13.26 -13.90 18.62
C PRO A 129 -14.31 -14.65 19.45
N ARG A 130 -13.91 -15.24 20.59
CA ARG A 130 -14.80 -15.88 21.58
C ARG A 130 -15.31 -14.95 22.68
N ARG A 131 -14.44 -14.17 23.34
CA ARG A 131 -14.81 -13.32 24.48
C ARG A 131 -15.53 -12.03 24.06
N GLU A 132 -15.25 -11.54 22.87
CA GLU A 132 -15.72 -10.25 22.37
C GLU A 132 -16.41 -10.40 21.01
N ALA A 133 -17.22 -11.46 20.85
CA ALA A 133 -17.77 -11.86 19.55
C ALA A 133 -18.65 -10.79 18.87
N LYS A 134 -19.11 -9.78 19.63
CA LYS A 134 -19.90 -8.63 19.13
C LYS A 134 -19.06 -7.37 18.94
N LEU A 135 -17.84 -7.32 19.49
CA LEU A 135 -16.97 -6.16 19.35
C LEU A 135 -16.42 -6.09 17.93
N GLY A 136 -16.34 -4.87 17.42
CA GLY A 136 -15.83 -4.55 16.10
C GLY A 136 -15.97 -3.06 15.87
N LEU A 137 -15.36 -2.57 14.79
CA LEU A 137 -15.49 -1.18 14.41
C LEU A 137 -16.97 -0.90 14.13
N ASP A 138 -17.45 0.28 14.54
CA ASP A 138 -18.81 0.72 14.21
C ASP A 138 -18.79 1.36 12.80
N PRO A 139 -19.63 0.93 11.85
CA PRO A 139 -19.68 1.49 10.50
C PRO A 139 -19.96 3.00 10.45
N LYS A 140 -20.49 3.60 11.53
CA LYS A 140 -20.70 5.06 11.61
C LYS A 140 -19.40 5.85 11.51
N PHE A 141 -18.26 5.27 11.91
CA PHE A 141 -16.99 5.99 11.86
C PHE A 141 -16.59 6.25 10.40
N PRO A 142 -16.07 7.44 10.09
CA PRO A 142 -15.48 7.70 8.78
C PRO A 142 -14.23 6.83 8.60
N VAL A 143 -14.07 6.28 7.41
CA VAL A 143 -12.89 5.50 7.04
C VAL A 143 -12.40 5.91 5.66
N TRP A 144 -11.09 5.98 5.48
CA TRP A 144 -10.51 6.48 4.23
C TRP A 144 -10.84 5.63 2.98
N PRO A 145 -11.03 4.29 3.02
CA PRO A 145 -11.41 3.53 1.82
C PRO A 145 -12.79 3.92 1.29
N ARG A 146 -13.73 4.24 2.19
CA ARG A 146 -15.07 4.73 1.85
C ARG A 146 -15.00 6.06 1.09
N GLU A 147 -14.09 6.95 1.48
CA GLU A 147 -13.91 8.23 0.80
C GLU A 147 -13.29 8.04 -0.61
N LEU A 148 -12.35 7.11 -0.78
CA LEU A 148 -11.83 6.77 -2.11
C LEU A 148 -12.90 6.14 -3.00
N LYS A 149 -13.73 5.24 -2.46
CA LYS A 149 -14.89 4.70 -3.19
C LYS A 149 -15.83 5.80 -3.68
N LYS A 150 -16.18 6.76 -2.81
CA LYS A 150 -17.00 7.94 -3.20
C LYS A 150 -16.32 8.78 -4.28
N ALA A 151 -14.99 8.86 -4.27
CA ALA A 151 -14.19 9.53 -5.30
C ALA A 151 -14.08 8.74 -6.62
N GLY A 152 -14.76 7.61 -6.75
CA GLY A 152 -14.83 6.81 -7.98
C GLY A 152 -13.73 5.74 -8.11
N TYR A 153 -13.01 5.43 -7.03
CA TYR A 153 -12.09 4.30 -7.03
C TYR A 153 -12.86 2.98 -6.93
N ARG A 154 -12.38 1.97 -7.65
CA ARG A 154 -12.71 0.57 -7.32
C ARG A 154 -11.88 0.16 -6.12
N THR A 155 -12.48 -0.51 -5.14
CA THR A 155 -11.83 -0.74 -3.85
C THR A 155 -11.80 -2.22 -3.48
N ALA A 156 -10.65 -2.69 -2.99
CA ALA A 156 -10.48 -4.06 -2.51
C ALA A 156 -9.70 -4.12 -1.21
N LEU A 157 -10.04 -5.12 -0.39
CA LEU A 157 -9.19 -5.60 0.68
C LEU A 157 -8.90 -7.09 0.46
N VAL A 158 -7.62 -7.44 0.39
CA VAL A 158 -7.15 -8.82 0.30
C VAL A 158 -6.35 -9.15 1.56
N GLY A 159 -6.86 -10.05 2.39
CA GLY A 159 -6.20 -10.56 3.60
C GLY A 159 -6.87 -10.17 4.92
N LYS A 160 -6.09 -9.75 5.92
CA LYS A 160 -6.55 -9.59 7.31
C LYS A 160 -7.39 -8.32 7.51
N TRP A 161 -8.62 -8.50 8.01
CA TRP A 161 -9.51 -7.41 8.43
C TRP A 161 -9.39 -7.09 9.93
N HIS A 162 -9.73 -8.06 10.79
CA HIS A 162 -9.61 -8.00 12.26
C HIS A 162 -10.23 -6.78 12.97
N LEU A 163 -11.30 -6.21 12.41
CA LEU A 163 -12.10 -5.12 12.96
C LEU A 163 -13.56 -5.52 13.19
N GLY A 164 -13.80 -6.79 13.48
CA GLY A 164 -15.13 -7.35 13.74
C GLY A 164 -15.44 -8.55 12.85
N ARG A 165 -16.21 -9.49 13.41
CA ARG A 165 -16.59 -10.76 12.77
C ARG A 165 -18.03 -10.81 12.31
N GLN A 166 -18.84 -9.82 12.69
CA GLN A 166 -20.26 -9.78 12.33
C GLN A 166 -20.45 -9.15 10.95
N ASP A 167 -21.58 -9.44 10.30
CA ASP A 167 -21.82 -8.98 8.91
C ASP A 167 -22.13 -7.49 8.83
N ASN A 168 -22.58 -6.88 9.93
CA ASN A 168 -22.65 -5.44 10.09
C ASN A 168 -21.25 -4.78 10.24
N GLN A 169 -20.19 -5.57 10.48
CA GLN A 169 -18.79 -5.14 10.59
C GLN A 169 -17.94 -5.65 9.42
N HIS A 170 -18.57 -6.21 8.38
CA HIS A 170 -17.89 -6.75 7.21
C HIS A 170 -17.15 -5.63 6.43
N PRO A 171 -15.96 -5.87 5.83
CA PRO A 171 -15.23 -4.88 5.02
C PRO A 171 -16.08 -4.11 4.00
N THR A 172 -17.11 -4.73 3.41
CA THR A 172 -18.03 -4.06 2.47
C THR A 172 -18.82 -2.90 3.10
N ARG A 173 -18.97 -2.87 4.43
CA ARG A 173 -19.55 -1.74 5.17
C ARG A 173 -18.59 -0.56 5.31
N TYR A 174 -17.32 -0.76 4.98
CA TYR A 174 -16.22 0.21 5.10
C TYR A 174 -15.74 0.73 3.75
N GLY A 175 -16.50 0.47 2.70
CA GLY A 175 -16.22 1.01 1.37
C GLY A 175 -15.28 0.16 0.54
N PHE A 176 -15.18 -1.15 0.83
CA PHE A 176 -14.54 -2.12 -0.07
C PHE A 176 -15.58 -2.80 -0.96
N ASP A 177 -15.39 -2.76 -2.28
CA ASP A 177 -16.23 -3.45 -3.26
C ASP A 177 -15.92 -4.94 -3.32
N HIS A 178 -14.65 -5.29 -3.12
CA HIS A 178 -14.15 -6.66 -3.13
C HIS A 178 -13.45 -6.99 -1.80
N PHE A 179 -13.72 -8.17 -1.27
CA PHE A 179 -13.03 -8.72 -0.11
C PHE A 179 -12.72 -10.19 -0.36
N MET A 180 -11.44 -10.54 -0.20
CA MET A 180 -11.01 -11.91 0.01
C MET A 180 -10.09 -11.93 1.23
N GLY A 181 -10.37 -12.75 2.24
CA GLY A 181 -9.51 -12.77 3.41
C GLY A 181 -10.16 -13.30 4.65
N HIS A 182 -9.73 -12.80 5.80
CA HIS A 182 -10.26 -13.26 7.08
C HIS A 182 -10.59 -12.12 8.03
N ARG A 183 -11.66 -12.31 8.79
CA ARG A 183 -12.21 -11.30 9.71
C ARG A 183 -11.68 -11.37 11.14
N GLN A 184 -10.95 -12.41 11.50
CA GLN A 184 -10.42 -12.60 12.87
C GLN A 184 -8.88 -12.47 12.92
N GLY A 185 -8.29 -12.67 14.10
CA GLY A 185 -6.88 -12.38 14.36
C GLY A 185 -5.87 -13.37 13.79
N GLY A 186 -5.85 -14.59 14.32
CA GLY A 186 -4.85 -15.60 13.97
C GLY A 186 -5.33 -16.54 12.88
N TRP A 187 -4.44 -16.86 11.93
CA TRP A 187 -4.70 -17.82 10.85
C TRP A 187 -3.49 -18.70 10.54
N SER A 188 -3.75 -19.86 9.96
CA SER A 188 -2.70 -20.78 9.49
C SER A 188 -1.81 -20.09 8.43
N PRO A 189 -0.50 -20.36 8.36
CA PRO A 189 0.35 -19.88 7.27
C PRO A 189 0.18 -20.72 6.00
N VAL A 190 -0.49 -21.87 6.08
CA VAL A 190 -0.71 -22.81 4.97
C VAL A 190 -2.15 -23.31 4.96
N ASN A 191 -2.65 -23.61 3.78
CA ASN A 191 -4.00 -24.11 3.52
C ASN A 191 -5.11 -23.31 4.24
N PRO A 192 -5.18 -21.98 4.03
CA PRO A 192 -6.07 -21.13 4.82
C PRO A 192 -7.54 -21.32 4.43
N THR A 193 -8.43 -21.16 5.39
CA THR A 193 -9.85 -20.91 5.11
C THR A 193 -10.09 -19.42 5.00
N LEU A 194 -10.41 -18.90 3.82
CA LEU A 194 -10.64 -17.47 3.58
C LEU A 194 -12.06 -17.25 3.08
N GLU A 195 -12.63 -16.12 3.45
CA GLU A 195 -13.84 -15.60 2.82
C GLU A 195 -13.50 -15.13 1.42
N LYS A 196 -14.26 -15.57 0.42
CA LYS A 196 -14.24 -15.07 -0.95
C LYS A 196 -15.67 -15.09 -1.48
N ASP A 197 -16.10 -13.98 -2.07
CA ASP A 197 -17.47 -13.81 -2.58
C ASP A 197 -18.55 -14.12 -1.51
N GLY A 198 -18.33 -13.69 -0.27
CA GLY A 198 -19.23 -13.90 0.86
C GLY A 198 -19.25 -15.33 1.42
N THR A 199 -18.39 -16.22 0.92
CA THR A 199 -18.35 -17.64 1.33
C THR A 199 -16.97 -18.02 1.87
N ASN A 200 -16.93 -18.72 3.01
CA ASN A 200 -15.68 -19.27 3.52
C ASN A 200 -15.30 -20.52 2.72
N ARG A 201 -14.10 -20.52 2.13
CA ARG A 201 -13.56 -21.63 1.35
C ARG A 201 -12.16 -21.96 1.83
N LYS A 202 -11.80 -23.24 1.76
CA LYS A 202 -10.43 -23.68 2.00
C LYS A 202 -9.62 -23.52 0.71
N PHE A 203 -8.45 -22.92 0.82
CA PHE A 203 -7.48 -22.77 -0.26
C PHE A 203 -6.29 -23.67 0.03
N GLU A 204 -5.61 -24.14 -1.01
CA GLU A 204 -4.40 -24.94 -0.89
C GLU A 204 -3.16 -24.07 -1.13
N GLY A 205 -2.05 -24.37 -0.45
CA GLY A 205 -0.78 -23.66 -0.58
C GLY A 205 -0.50 -22.67 0.55
N LEU A 206 0.57 -21.88 0.41
CA LEU A 206 0.95 -20.87 1.39
C LEU A 206 -0.05 -19.72 1.37
N THR A 207 -0.40 -19.23 2.55
CA THR A 207 -1.39 -18.15 2.70
C THR A 207 -0.88 -16.85 2.09
N ALA A 208 0.43 -16.61 2.13
CA ALA A 208 1.04 -15.45 1.45
C ALA A 208 0.78 -15.51 -0.06
N ASP A 209 1.02 -16.65 -0.69
CA ASP A 209 0.85 -16.86 -2.13
C ASP A 209 -0.61 -16.78 -2.55
N VAL A 210 -1.51 -17.45 -1.81
CA VAL A 210 -2.95 -17.40 -2.07
C VAL A 210 -3.48 -15.96 -2.05
N LEU A 211 -3.01 -15.13 -1.10
CA LEU A 211 -3.39 -13.72 -1.04
C LEU A 211 -2.69 -12.89 -2.12
N ALA A 212 -1.45 -13.20 -2.49
CA ALA A 212 -0.72 -12.53 -3.57
C ALA A 212 -1.39 -12.75 -4.93
N ASP A 213 -1.84 -13.97 -5.21
CA ASP A 213 -2.53 -14.32 -6.44
C ASP A 213 -3.85 -13.54 -6.60
N GLU A 214 -4.62 -13.41 -5.52
CA GLU A 214 -5.84 -12.59 -5.54
C GLU A 214 -5.53 -11.11 -5.75
N ALA A 215 -4.51 -10.58 -5.06
CA ALA A 215 -4.06 -9.21 -5.23
C ALA A 215 -3.64 -8.93 -6.68
N LEU A 216 -2.88 -9.85 -7.30
CA LEU A 216 -2.47 -9.76 -8.70
C LEU A 216 -3.66 -9.84 -9.66
N ALA A 217 -4.62 -10.74 -9.41
CA ALA A 217 -5.85 -10.86 -10.19
C ALA A 217 -6.65 -9.55 -10.14
N TYR A 218 -6.80 -8.94 -8.96
CA TYR A 218 -7.47 -7.66 -8.80
C TYR A 218 -6.78 -6.53 -9.57
N VAL A 219 -5.45 -6.42 -9.49
CA VAL A 219 -4.69 -5.42 -10.25
C VAL A 219 -4.89 -5.61 -11.76
N ARG A 220 -4.82 -6.85 -12.26
CA ARG A 220 -5.02 -7.16 -13.68
C ARG A 220 -6.41 -6.79 -14.17
N ALA A 221 -7.45 -7.10 -13.39
CA ALA A 221 -8.85 -6.82 -13.74
C ALA A 221 -9.18 -5.32 -13.76
N ASN A 222 -8.42 -4.49 -13.05
CA ASN A 222 -8.72 -3.06 -12.88
C ASN A 222 -7.73 -2.12 -13.58
N ARG A 223 -6.90 -2.60 -14.51
CA ARG A 223 -5.90 -1.77 -15.22
C ARG A 223 -6.46 -0.53 -15.92
N SER A 224 -7.74 -0.54 -16.32
CA SER A 224 -8.41 0.55 -17.03
C SER A 224 -9.14 1.54 -16.11
N HIS A 225 -9.13 1.34 -14.80
CA HIS A 225 -9.86 2.16 -13.82
C HIS A 225 -8.96 2.49 -12.62
N PRO A 226 -9.10 3.67 -11.99
CA PRO A 226 -8.41 3.94 -10.74
C PRO A 226 -8.87 2.94 -9.66
N PHE A 227 -7.90 2.31 -9.00
CA PHE A 227 -8.19 1.33 -7.95
C PHE A 227 -7.45 1.61 -6.64
N LEU A 228 -8.07 1.18 -5.56
CA LEU A 228 -7.47 0.97 -4.26
C LEU A 228 -7.41 -0.53 -4.01
N LEU A 229 -6.23 -1.04 -3.69
CA LEU A 229 -6.02 -2.38 -3.17
C LEU A 229 -5.31 -2.31 -1.82
N CYS A 230 -6.02 -2.68 -0.76
CA CYS A 230 -5.44 -2.93 0.56
C CYS A 230 -5.01 -4.40 0.65
N TRP A 231 -3.73 -4.67 0.44
CA TRP A 231 -3.15 -6.00 0.58
C TRP A 231 -2.59 -6.19 1.99
N HIS A 232 -3.41 -6.79 2.86
CA HIS A 232 -3.15 -6.95 4.28
C HIS A 232 -2.70 -8.38 4.58
N THR A 233 -1.39 -8.64 4.52
CA THR A 233 -0.87 -9.99 4.74
C THR A 233 -0.97 -10.39 6.21
N ARG A 234 -0.98 -11.70 6.44
CA ARG A 234 -0.84 -12.29 7.79
C ARG A 234 0.63 -12.40 8.20
N ALA A 235 1.56 -12.61 7.26
CA ALA A 235 2.97 -12.74 7.58
C ALA A 235 3.56 -11.36 7.99
N PRO A 236 4.50 -11.31 8.95
CA PRO A 236 5.10 -12.41 9.72
C PRO A 236 4.46 -12.67 11.11
N HIS A 237 3.13 -12.63 11.27
CA HIS A 237 2.49 -12.95 12.55
C HIS A 237 2.76 -14.42 12.95
N ALA A 238 3.07 -14.70 14.22
CA ALA A 238 3.35 -16.06 14.68
C ALA A 238 2.11 -16.97 14.61
N ARG A 239 2.19 -18.28 14.34
CA ARG A 239 3.34 -19.17 14.03
C ARG A 239 3.83 -18.95 12.58
N TRP A 240 5.12 -18.73 12.37
CA TRP A 240 5.69 -18.34 11.05
C TRP A 240 5.63 -19.44 10.00
N LEU A 241 6.04 -20.65 10.37
CA LEU A 241 6.19 -21.78 9.45
C LEU A 241 4.88 -22.52 9.12
N PRO A 242 4.79 -23.17 7.94
CA PRO A 242 5.80 -23.19 6.88
C PRO A 242 5.86 -21.89 6.06
N VAL A 243 7.00 -21.69 5.39
CA VAL A 243 7.25 -20.68 4.34
C VAL A 243 7.79 -21.41 3.10
N ALA A 244 7.95 -20.70 1.97
CA ALA A 244 8.54 -21.31 0.78
C ALA A 244 9.99 -21.73 1.05
N GLU A 245 10.48 -22.75 0.35
CA GLU A 245 11.86 -23.22 0.57
C GLU A 245 12.89 -22.14 0.19
N GLU A 246 12.62 -21.37 -0.86
CA GLU A 246 13.44 -20.23 -1.29
C GLU A 246 13.49 -19.10 -0.26
N ASP A 247 12.41 -18.88 0.50
CA ASP A 247 12.38 -17.89 1.59
C ASP A 247 13.16 -18.36 2.81
N MET A 248 13.11 -19.66 3.13
CA MET A 248 13.86 -20.25 4.25
C MET A 248 15.36 -20.43 3.93
N ALA A 249 15.72 -20.66 2.67
CA ALA A 249 17.07 -21.02 2.25
C ALA A 249 18.17 -20.05 2.72
N PRO A 250 18.00 -18.71 2.63
CA PRO A 250 18.99 -17.74 3.12
C PRO A 250 19.26 -17.81 4.62
N TYR A 251 18.36 -18.41 5.40
CA TYR A 251 18.43 -18.46 6.86
C TYR A 251 18.85 -19.82 7.40
N LYS A 252 18.87 -20.87 6.57
CA LYS A 252 19.35 -22.21 6.98
C LYS A 252 20.81 -22.11 7.46
N GLY A 253 21.06 -22.49 8.71
CA GLY A 253 22.40 -22.49 9.31
C GLY A 253 22.97 -21.11 9.68
N VAL A 254 22.23 -20.02 9.47
CA VAL A 254 22.69 -18.68 9.88
C VAL A 254 22.78 -18.58 11.41
N ASP A 255 23.95 -18.19 11.90
CA ASP A 255 24.12 -17.87 13.31
C ASP A 255 23.64 -16.44 13.58
N VAL A 256 22.49 -16.32 14.23
CA VAL A 256 21.88 -15.02 14.52
C VAL A 256 22.59 -14.40 15.74
N PRO A 257 23.17 -13.20 15.62
CA PRO A 257 23.70 -12.47 16.76
C PRO A 257 22.55 -12.07 17.68
N ILE A 258 22.66 -12.44 18.97
CA ILE A 258 21.68 -12.08 20.00
C ILE A 258 22.29 -10.97 20.86
N PRO A 259 21.62 -9.81 21.01
CA PRO A 259 22.04 -8.80 21.96
C PRO A 259 21.99 -9.37 23.38
N ASN A 260 23.06 -9.18 24.15
CA ASN A 260 23.17 -9.64 25.55
C ASN A 260 22.85 -11.14 25.71
N PRO A 261 23.63 -12.04 25.08
CA PRO A 261 23.36 -13.48 25.12
C PRO A 261 23.40 -14.06 26.54
N ASP A 262 24.10 -13.41 27.46
CA ASP A 262 24.24 -13.81 28.86
C ASP A 262 23.10 -13.32 29.76
N TYR A 263 22.02 -12.75 29.20
CA TYR A 263 20.90 -12.25 29.98
C TYR A 263 20.25 -13.39 30.80
N PRO A 264 19.97 -13.18 32.11
CA PRO A 264 19.46 -14.24 32.96
C PRO A 264 18.21 -14.92 32.41
N LYS A 265 18.24 -16.26 32.34
CA LYS A 265 17.14 -17.12 31.86
C LYS A 265 16.84 -16.98 30.35
N LEU A 266 17.72 -16.36 29.57
CA LEU A 266 17.58 -16.31 28.12
C LEU A 266 17.89 -17.67 27.49
N ASP A 267 16.90 -18.24 26.81
CA ASP A 267 17.10 -19.43 25.98
C ASP A 267 17.67 -19.00 24.62
N VAL A 268 18.99 -18.82 24.56
CA VAL A 268 19.71 -18.35 23.36
C VAL A 268 19.43 -19.25 22.14
N PRO A 269 19.50 -20.60 22.22
CA PRO A 269 19.18 -21.47 21.09
C PRO A 269 17.76 -21.25 20.54
N ARG A 270 16.77 -21.10 21.44
CA ARG A 270 15.39 -20.80 21.04
C ARG A 270 15.26 -19.45 20.36
N VAL A 271 15.86 -18.40 20.91
CA VAL A 271 15.78 -17.06 20.31
C VAL A 271 16.42 -17.04 18.93
N LYS A 272 17.62 -17.61 18.76
CA LYS A 272 18.28 -17.73 17.45
C LYS A 272 17.38 -18.45 16.44
N ARG A 273 16.72 -19.54 16.86
CA ARG A 273 15.76 -20.26 15.99
C ARG A 273 14.56 -19.39 15.62
N MET A 274 13.91 -18.77 16.60
CA MET A 274 12.74 -17.93 16.37
C MET A 274 13.06 -16.73 15.47
N THR A 275 14.24 -16.11 15.61
CA THR A 275 14.66 -15.00 14.75
C THR A 275 14.86 -15.45 13.30
N ARG A 276 15.42 -16.65 13.06
CA ARG A 276 15.51 -17.20 11.69
C ARG A 276 14.14 -17.46 11.09
N GLU A 277 13.26 -18.12 11.85
CA GLU A 277 11.89 -18.42 11.41
C GLU A 277 11.05 -17.16 11.16
N TYR A 278 11.34 -16.08 11.87
CA TYR A 278 10.68 -14.79 11.71
C TYR A 278 11.16 -14.00 10.48
N LEU A 279 12.46 -14.12 10.15
CA LEU A 279 13.07 -13.42 9.02
C LEU A 279 12.83 -14.14 7.67
N ALA A 280 12.58 -15.45 7.73
CA ALA A 280 12.14 -16.27 6.60
C ALA A 280 10.69 -15.97 6.24
#